data_AF-A0A398DIS2-F1
#
_entry.id   AF-A0A398DIS2-F1
#
_cell.length_a   1.000
_cell.length_b   1.000
_cell.length_c   1.000
_cell.angle_alpha   90.00
_cell.angle_beta   90.00
_cell.angle_gamma   90.00
#
_symmetry.space_group_name_H-M   'P 1'
#
loop_
_entity.id
_entity.type
_entity.pdbx_description
1 polymer ?
#
loop_
_entity_poly.entity_id
_entity_poly.type
_entity_poly.pdbx_seq_one_letter_code
_entity_poly.pdbx_strand_id
1 'polypeptide(L)' 'SSADVIKMAMISLSKDLQPLKARMVLQVHDEIVVDTPPDELERVRGMMQRSMESAIHLSIPLVTHLSCGSNLRDLQ' A
#
# COMPACT_ATOMS: atom_id res chain seq x y z
N SER A 1 9.68 15.23 5.01
CA SER A 1 10.66 14.35 4.33
C SER A 1 9.93 13.18 3.68
N SER A 2 10.52 12.45 2.72
CA SER A 2 9.86 11.28 2.09
C SER A 2 9.50 10.19 3.09
N ALA A 3 10.27 10.06 4.17
CA ALA A 3 9.99 9.15 5.28
C ALA A 3 8.72 9.52 6.06
N ASP A 4 8.30 10.79 6.06
CA ASP A 4 7.05 11.20 6.71
C ASP A 4 5.84 10.84 5.84
N VAL A 5 5.99 10.98 4.51
CA VAL A 5 4.94 10.62 3.54
C VAL A 5 4.62 9.14 3.63
N ILE A 6 5.64 8.27 3.60
CA ILE A 6 5.42 6.83 3.69
C ILE A 6 4.78 6.43 5.02
N LYS A 7 5.16 7.05 6.14
CA LYS A 7 4.54 6.79 7.45
C LYS A 7 3.07 7.19 7.48
N MET A 8 2.72 8.32 6.88
CA MET A 8 1.31 8.75 6.77
C MET A 8 0.51 7.77 5.91
N ALA A 9 1.07 7.33 4.77
CA ALA A 9 0.46 6.30 3.93
C ALA A 9 0.24 5.00 4.71
N MET A 10 1.23 4.54 5.47
CA MET A 10 1.14 3.33 6.30
C MET A 10 0.03 3.42 7.34
N ILE A 11 -0.14 4.56 8.01
CA ILE A 11 -1.21 4.76 9.01
C ILE A 11 -2.59 4.72 8.35
N SER A 12 -2.74 5.36 7.19
CA SER A 12 -3.98 5.34 6.42
C SER A 12 -4.32 3.92 5.98
N LEU A 13 -3.36 3.25 5.33
CA LEU A 13 -3.53 1.89 4.84
C LEU A 13 -3.81 0.91 5.98
N SER A 14 -3.12 1.04 7.12
CA SER A 14 -3.35 0.17 8.29
C SER A 14 -4.80 0.25 8.79
N LYS A 15 -5.41 1.45 8.81
CA LYS A 15 -6.82 1.61 9.18
C LYS A 15 -7.76 0.97 8.16
N ASP A 16 -7.48 1.14 6.87
CA ASP A 16 -8.28 0.58 5.78
C ASP A 16 -8.24 -0.96 5.75
N LEU A 17 -7.14 -1.55 6.19
CA LEU A 17 -6.95 -3.01 6.25
C LEU A 17 -7.56 -3.65 7.52
N GLN A 18 -7.85 -2.90 8.59
CA GLN A 18 -8.42 -3.46 9.83
C GLN A 18 -9.67 -4.35 9.66
N PRO A 19 -10.65 -4.02 8.79
CA PRO A 19 -11.82 -4.88 8.59
C PRO A 19 -11.58 -6.07 7.64
N LEU A 20 -10.37 -6.23 7.11
CA LEU A 20 -10.01 -7.24 6.12
C LEU A 20 -9.12 -8.33 6.73
N LYS A 21 -8.93 -9.42 5.98
CA LYS A 21 -7.93 -10.44 6.34
C LYS A 21 -6.51 -10.04 5.90
N ALA A 22 -6.42 -9.09 4.98
CA ALA A 22 -5.18 -8.53 4.48
C ALA A 22 -4.29 -7.92 5.59
N ARG A 23 -2.97 -8.04 5.44
CA ARG A 23 -1.98 -7.56 6.41
C ARG A 23 -0.79 -6.92 5.72
N MET A 24 -0.36 -5.78 6.23
CA MET A 24 0.93 -5.20 5.88
C MET A 24 2.04 -6.07 6.45
N VAL A 25 2.90 -6.61 5.58
CA VAL A 25 3.95 -7.57 5.96
C VAL A 25 5.30 -6.87 6.13
N LEU A 26 5.62 -5.98 5.20
CA LEU A 26 6.93 -5.34 5.13
C LEU A 26 6.82 -3.94 4.56
N GLN A 27 7.72 -3.07 5.00
CA GLN A 27 7.99 -1.78 4.39
C GLN A 27 9.50 -1.68 4.14
N VAL A 28 9.89 -1.31 2.92
CA VAL A 28 11.30 -1.13 2.52
C VAL A 28 11.40 0.17 1.73
N HIS A 29 12.20 1.14 2.22
CA HIS A 29 12.34 2.47 1.61
C HIS A 29 10.99 3.22 1.42
N ASP A 30 10.42 3.18 0.23
CA ASP A 30 9.13 3.78 -0.16
C ASP A 30 8.12 2.73 -0.65
N GLU A 31 8.46 1.44 -0.52
CA GLU A 31 7.62 0.31 -0.90
C GLU A 31 6.91 -0.31 0.31
N ILE A 32 5.68 -0.78 0.10
CA ILE A 32 4.87 -1.48 1.09
C ILE A 32 4.39 -2.81 0.49
N VAL A 33 4.65 -3.91 1.20
CA VAL A 33 4.17 -5.25 0.85
C VAL A 33 2.97 -5.60 1.72
N VAL A 34 1.88 -5.99 1.07
CA VAL A 34 0.65 -6.46 1.73
C VAL A 34 0.37 -7.89 1.29
N ASP A 35 0.14 -8.78 2.25
CA ASP A 35 -0.40 -10.11 2.01
C ASP A 35 -1.92 -10.04 2.12
N THR A 36 -2.63 -10.63 1.16
CA THR A 36 -4.09 -10.55 1.07
C THR A 36 -4.64 -11.80 0.40
N PRO A 37 -5.80 -12.32 0.86
CA PRO A 37 -6.43 -13.42 0.17
C PRO A 37 -6.96 -12.99 -1.22
N PRO A 38 -7.05 -13.91 -2.20
CA PRO A 38 -7.38 -13.56 -3.58
C PRO A 38 -8.73 -12.85 -3.76
N ASP A 39 -9.70 -13.11 -2.88
CA ASP A 39 -11.03 -12.48 -2.87
C ASP A 39 -11.01 -11.01 -2.41
N GLU A 40 -9.96 -10.58 -1.71
CA GLU A 40 -9.78 -9.19 -1.26
C GLU A 40 -8.80 -8.39 -2.16
N LEU A 41 -8.11 -9.03 -3.10
CA LEU A 41 -7.00 -8.46 -3.87
C LEU A 41 -7.33 -7.11 -4.52
N GLU A 42 -8.42 -7.03 -5.29
CA GLU A 42 -8.80 -5.80 -6.00
C GLU A 42 -9.17 -4.67 -5.03
N ARG A 43 -9.81 -5.02 -3.91
CA ARG A 43 -10.16 -4.05 -2.87
C ARG A 43 -8.91 -3.49 -2.20
N VAL A 44 -7.96 -4.37 -1.87
CA VAL A 44 -6.67 -4.01 -1.27
C VAL A 44 -5.84 -3.18 -2.22
N ARG A 45 -5.76 -3.56 -3.50
CA ARG A 45 -5.07 -2.81 -4.56
C ARG A 45 -5.56 -1.35 -4.60
N GLY A 46 -6.88 -1.15 -4.62
CA GLY A 46 -7.46 0.20 -4.60
C GLY A 46 -7.17 0.97 -3.30
N MET A 47 -7.16 0.30 -2.15
CA MET A 47 -6.81 0.91 -0.86
C MET A 47 -5.34 1.34 -0.81
N MET A 48 -4.43 0.51 -1.31
CA MET A 48 -3.00 0.82 -1.40
C MET A 48 -2.76 2.04 -2.27
N GLN A 49 -3.35 2.08 -3.47
CA GLN A 49 -3.20 3.22 -4.37
C GLN A 49 -3.65 4.52 -3.70
N ARG A 50 -4.89 4.54 -3.18
CA ARG A 50 -5.43 5.72 -2.51
C ARG A 50 -4.60 6.14 -1.32
N SER A 51 -4.23 5.20 -0.45
CA SER A 51 -3.46 5.51 0.77
C SER A 51 -2.09 6.12 0.47
N MET A 52 -1.43 5.68 -0.60
CA MET A 52 -0.14 6.22 -1.00
C MET A 52 -0.28 7.58 -1.70
N GLU A 53 -1.19 7.71 -2.65
CA GLU A 53 -1.37 8.94 -3.43
C GLU A 53 -1.98 10.09 -2.59
N SER A 54 -2.80 9.79 -1.59
CA SER A 54 -3.42 10.78 -0.71
C SER A 54 -2.64 11.06 0.57
N ALA A 55 -1.46 10.46 0.75
CA ALA A 55 -0.68 10.58 1.99
C ALA A 55 -0.25 12.03 2.30
N ILE A 56 -0.09 12.85 1.26
CA ILE A 56 0.29 14.26 1.38
C ILE A 56 -0.24 15.06 0.19
N HIS A 57 -0.57 16.33 0.42
CA HIS A 57 -0.89 17.28 -0.65
C HIS A 57 0.41 17.86 -1.22
N LEU A 58 0.76 17.46 -2.44
CA LEU A 58 1.93 17.96 -3.17
C LEU A 58 1.46 18.77 -4.37
N SER A 59 2.29 19.72 -4.82
CA SER A 59 2.02 20.50 -6.02
C SER A 59 2.06 19.66 -7.31
N ILE A 60 2.60 18.44 -7.23
CA ILE A 60 2.62 17.42 -8.28
C ILE A 60 2.04 16.12 -7.72
N PRO A 61 1.30 15.33 -8.53
CA PRO A 61 0.71 14.08 -8.07
C PRO A 61 1.79 13.04 -7.76
N LEU A 62 1.65 12.35 -6.62
CA LEU A 62 2.41 11.14 -6.32
C LEU A 62 1.81 10.00 -7.15
N VAL A 63 2.63 9.22 -7.84
CA VAL A 63 2.18 8.07 -8.64
C VAL A 63 2.64 6.79 -7.96
N THR A 64 1.71 5.85 -7.74
CA THR A 64 2.03 4.56 -7.11
C THR A 64 1.98 3.43 -8.15
N HIS A 65 3.01 2.59 -8.18
CA HIS A 65 3.02 1.37 -8.98
C HIS A 65 2.62 0.18 -8.11
N LEU A 66 1.73 -0.68 -8.63
CA LEU A 66 1.17 -1.82 -7.90
C LEU A 66 1.37 -3.12 -8.66
N SER A 67 2.09 -4.02 -8.01
CA SER A 67 2.45 -5.35 -8.49
C SER A 67 1.78 -6.41 -7.61
N CYS A 68 1.41 -7.54 -8.20
CA CYS A 68 0.82 -8.66 -7.48
C CYS A 68 1.46 -9.98 -7.91
N GLY A 69 1.67 -10.89 -6.97
CA GLY A 69 2.31 -12.18 -7.18
C GLY A 69 1.91 -13.17 -6.10
N SER A 70 2.02 -14.46 -6.42
CA SER A 70 1.66 -15.56 -5.52
C SER A 70 2.58 -15.67 -4.29
N ASN A 71 3.75 -15.05 -4.39
CA ASN A 71 4.74 -14.94 -3.33
C ASN A 71 5.62 -13.71 -3.60
N LEU A 72 6.48 -13.34 -2.65
CA LEU A 72 7.34 -12.17 -2.75
C LEU A 72 8.29 -12.19 -3.97
N ARG A 73 8.78 -13.38 -4.36
CA ARG A 73 9.69 -13.52 -5.51
C ARG A 73 8.98 -13.27 -6.84
N ASP A 74 7.69 -13.49 -6.89
CA ASP A 74 6.85 -13.37 -8.09
C ASP A 74 6.17 -11.99 -8.20
N LEU A 75 6.49 -11.04 -7.33
CA LEU A 75 6.07 -9.65 -7.48
C LEU A 75 6.80 -9.03 -8.70
N GLN A 76 6.06 -8.75 -9.77
CA GLN A 76 6.55 -8.07 -10.99
C GLN A 76 5.93 -6.70 -11.16
#